data_AF-A0A2V9Q1H6-F1
#
_entry.id   AF-A0A2V9Q1H6-F1
#
_cell.length_a   1.000
_cell.length_b   1.000
_cell.length_c   1.000
_cell.angle_alpha   90.00
_cell.angle_beta   90.00
_cell.angle_gamma   90.00
#
_symmetry.space_group_name_H-M   'P 1'
#
loop_
_entity.id
_entity.type
_entity.pdbx_description
1 polymer ?
#
loop_
_entity_poly.entity_id
_entity_poly.type
_entity_poly.pdbx_seq_one_letter_code
_entity_poly.pdbx_strand_id
1 'polypeptide(L)'
;YGRSDFDIRHRFTVTYAWRVPAPTRLPGWLHALASNWQLNGITTLQSGGPLNITLPFDNSGTGEFRDRPNLVGDAHVTFNPLGPYLNPAAFAQPLPGTYGNLRRNTFSGPGLNDFDMSFVKSQQISRDWWLRLRAEFFNIWNHPNFASPSTTFGSGFRLTSTPDSFNPYFGNGSPRNVQLVAELEF
;
A
#
# COMPACT_ATOMS: atom_id res chain seq x y z
N TYR A 1 19.00 -19.24 -8.94
CA TYR A 1 18.91 -17.82 -9.30
C TYR A 1 17.44 -17.38 -9.28
N GLY A 2 17.17 -16.11 -8.95
CA GLY A 2 15.81 -15.56 -8.82
C GLY A 2 15.88 -14.07 -8.48
N ARG A 3 14.73 -13.40 -8.45
CA ARG A 3 14.67 -11.98 -8.07
C ARG A 3 15.20 -11.78 -6.64
N SER A 4 15.78 -10.61 -6.37
CA SER A 4 16.15 -10.19 -5.02
C SER A 4 14.91 -10.07 -4.13
N ASP A 5 15.04 -10.18 -2.81
CA ASP A 5 13.93 -9.95 -1.89
C ASP A 5 13.46 -8.48 -1.88
N PHE A 6 14.34 -7.58 -2.28
CA PHE A 6 14.09 -6.14 -2.32
C PHE A 6 13.67 -5.65 -3.71
N ASP A 7 13.34 -6.55 -4.65
CA ASP A 7 12.97 -6.19 -6.02
C ASP A 7 11.53 -5.67 -6.11
N ILE A 8 11.38 -4.36 -5.96
CA ILE A 8 10.17 -3.62 -6.33
C ILE A 8 10.31 -3.14 -7.77
N ARG A 9 9.56 -3.76 -8.69
CA ARG A 9 9.77 -3.59 -10.13
C ARG A 9 9.38 -2.20 -10.65
N HIS A 10 8.28 -1.66 -10.14
CA HIS A 10 7.81 -0.33 -10.50
C HIS A 10 7.43 0.42 -9.22
N ARG A 11 7.98 1.62 -9.05
CA ARG A 11 7.62 2.52 -7.96
C ARG A 11 7.59 3.94 -8.46
N PHE A 12 6.49 4.61 -8.20
CA PHE A 12 6.27 6.01 -8.48
C PHE A 12 5.81 6.69 -7.20
N THR A 13 6.53 7.73 -6.79
CA THR A 13 6.15 8.59 -5.66
C THR A 13 6.19 10.02 -6.14
N VAL A 14 5.10 10.76 -5.93
CA VAL A 14 5.01 12.18 -6.25
C VAL A 14 4.50 12.94 -5.04
N THR A 15 5.13 14.07 -4.76
CA THR A 15 4.67 15.05 -3.78
C THR A 15 4.30 16.32 -4.51
N TYR A 16 3.16 16.90 -4.16
CA TYR A 16 2.66 18.10 -4.80
C TYR A 16 2.08 19.07 -3.77
N ALA A 17 2.27 20.35 -4.04
CA ALA A 17 1.71 21.44 -3.26
C ALA A 17 1.16 22.49 -4.24
N TRP A 18 -0.11 22.82 -4.08
CA TRP A 18 -0.83 23.72 -4.96
C TRP A 18 -1.57 24.77 -4.15
N ARG A 19 -1.28 26.04 -4.40
CA ARG A 19 -2.09 27.16 -3.91
C ARG A 19 -3.23 27.39 -4.89
N VAL A 20 -4.46 27.18 -4.43
CA VAL A 20 -5.65 27.32 -5.27
C VAL A 20 -5.85 28.81 -5.59
N PRO A 21 -5.92 29.18 -6.88
CA PRO A 21 -6.17 30.57 -7.26
C PRO A 21 -7.52 31.04 -6.74
N ALA A 22 -7.54 32.23 -6.12
CA ALA A 22 -8.78 32.80 -5.61
C ALA A 22 -9.66 33.32 -6.77
N PRO A 23 -10.98 33.03 -6.78
CA PRO A 23 -11.88 33.57 -7.79
C PRO A 23 -12.00 35.10 -7.67
N THR A 24 -11.80 35.84 -8.75
CA THR A 24 -11.78 37.32 -8.74
C THR A 24 -13.17 37.97 -8.82
N ARG A 25 -14.21 37.23 -9.20
CA ARG A 25 -15.56 37.76 -9.47
C ARG A 25 -16.61 37.39 -8.42
N LEU A 26 -16.20 37.00 -7.22
CA LEU A 26 -17.13 36.64 -6.14
C LEU A 26 -17.41 37.82 -5.20
N PRO A 27 -18.64 37.93 -4.64
CA PRO A 27 -18.94 38.90 -3.59
C PRO A 27 -18.09 38.64 -2.34
N GLY A 28 -17.80 39.69 -1.56
CA GLY A 28 -16.71 39.70 -0.57
C GLY A 28 -16.62 38.50 0.38
N TRP A 29 -17.74 38.06 0.96
CA TRP A 29 -17.74 36.90 1.87
C TRP A 29 -17.51 35.57 1.14
N LEU A 30 -18.04 35.41 -0.08
CA LEU A 30 -17.78 34.24 -0.92
C LEU A 30 -16.33 34.23 -1.41
N HIS A 31 -15.77 35.40 -1.74
CA HIS A 31 -14.35 35.51 -2.09
C HIS A 31 -13.46 35.11 -0.91
N ALA A 32 -13.77 35.58 0.31
CA ALA A 32 -13.04 35.19 1.52
C ALA A 32 -13.13 33.68 1.79
N LEU A 33 -14.29 33.04 1.60
CA LEU A 33 -14.42 31.58 1.76
C LEU A 33 -13.64 30.80 0.68
N ALA A 34 -13.63 31.28 -0.56
CA ALA A 34 -13.02 30.60 -1.70
C ALA A 34 -11.52 30.90 -1.90
N SER A 35 -10.97 31.91 -1.23
CA SER A 35 -9.56 32.30 -1.33
C SER A 35 -8.65 31.47 -0.41
N ASN A 36 -7.34 31.63 -0.52
CA ASN A 36 -6.35 31.14 0.46
C ASN A 36 -6.45 29.65 0.81
N TRP A 37 -6.83 28.83 -0.16
CA TRP A 37 -6.75 27.38 -0.06
C TRP A 37 -5.38 26.90 -0.55
N GLN A 38 -4.78 25.97 0.18
CA GLN A 38 -3.61 25.23 -0.22
C GLN A 38 -3.92 23.75 -0.13
N LEU A 39 -3.62 23.04 -1.20
CA LEU A 39 -3.73 21.59 -1.30
C LEU A 39 -2.32 21.02 -1.32
N ASN A 40 -2.05 20.08 -0.42
CA ASN A 40 -0.81 19.30 -0.41
C ASN A 40 -1.16 17.83 -0.59
N GLY A 41 -0.27 17.05 -1.17
CA GLY A 41 -0.46 15.61 -1.23
C GLY A 41 0.81 14.84 -1.56
N ILE A 42 0.77 13.56 -1.20
CA ILE A 42 1.76 12.55 -1.53
C ILE A 42 1.00 11.38 -2.13
N THR A 43 1.44 10.93 -3.29
CA THR A 43 0.90 9.73 -3.94
C THR A 43 2.01 8.72 -4.12
N THR A 44 1.77 7.49 -3.67
CA THR A 44 2.70 6.37 -3.84
C THR A 44 2.00 5.22 -4.54
N LEU A 45 2.51 4.87 -5.72
CA LEU A 45 2.09 3.72 -6.50
C LEU A 45 3.28 2.78 -6.64
N GLN A 46 3.16 1.53 -6.21
CA GLN A 46 4.22 0.54 -6.41
C GLN A 46 3.68 -0.86 -6.66
N SER A 47 4.40 -1.61 -7.48
CA SER A 47 4.21 -3.05 -7.63
C SER A 47 4.58 -3.79 -6.34
N GLY A 48 3.97 -4.94 -6.08
CA GLY A 48 4.33 -5.75 -4.92
C GLY A 48 5.73 -6.35 -5.03
N GLY A 49 6.32 -6.62 -3.87
CA GLY A 49 7.57 -7.34 -3.75
C GLY A 49 7.44 -8.81 -4.15
N PRO A 50 8.57 -9.51 -4.36
CA PRO A 50 8.54 -10.89 -4.76
C PRO A 50 8.11 -11.83 -3.63
N LEU A 51 7.40 -12.90 -3.99
CA LEU A 51 6.99 -13.96 -3.07
C LEU A 51 7.91 -15.18 -3.22
N ASN A 52 8.53 -15.59 -2.12
CA ASN A 52 9.31 -16.83 -2.04
C ASN A 52 8.47 -17.92 -1.38
N ILE A 53 7.95 -18.85 -2.17
CA ILE A 53 7.15 -19.97 -1.65
C ILE A 53 8.07 -21.09 -1.18
N THR A 54 7.90 -21.52 0.06
CA THR A 54 8.74 -22.56 0.68
C THR A 54 7.90 -23.66 1.33
N LEU A 55 8.46 -24.86 1.42
CA LEU A 55 7.92 -25.96 2.20
C LEU A 55 8.12 -25.67 3.69
N PRO A 56 7.20 -26.14 4.57
CA PRO A 56 7.33 -25.99 6.03
C PRO A 56 8.27 -27.02 6.67
N PHE A 57 8.95 -27.86 5.89
CA PHE A 57 9.85 -28.92 6.35
C PHE A 57 11.04 -29.07 5.39
N ASP A 58 12.08 -29.78 5.84
CA ASP A 58 13.22 -30.17 5.02
C ASP A 58 12.87 -31.38 4.14
N ASN A 59 12.55 -31.12 2.87
CA ASN A 59 12.25 -32.15 1.88
C ASN A 59 13.51 -32.66 1.20
N SER A 60 14.54 -31.82 1.06
CA SER A 60 15.79 -32.19 0.39
C SER A 60 16.75 -32.97 1.28
N GLY A 61 16.58 -32.89 2.61
CA GLY A 61 17.47 -33.53 3.59
C GLY A 61 18.78 -32.77 3.78
N THR A 62 18.80 -31.47 3.48
CA THR A 62 20.00 -30.63 3.52
C THR A 62 20.15 -29.82 4.81
N GLY A 63 19.13 -29.79 5.66
CA GLY A 63 19.10 -29.00 6.89
C GLY A 63 18.89 -27.50 6.67
N GLU A 64 18.58 -27.04 5.46
CA GLU A 64 18.42 -25.61 5.13
C GLU A 64 17.00 -25.08 5.43
N PHE A 65 15.98 -25.96 5.49
CA PHE A 65 14.57 -25.60 5.75
C PHE A 65 14.00 -24.49 4.85
N ARG A 66 14.55 -24.35 3.63
CA ARG A 66 14.10 -23.37 2.62
C ARG A 66 13.80 -24.03 1.28
N ASP A 67 13.43 -25.30 1.31
CA ASP A 67 13.01 -26.05 0.14
C ASP A 67 11.77 -25.41 -0.48
N ARG A 68 11.66 -25.52 -1.80
CA ARG A 68 10.55 -24.97 -2.57
C ARG A 68 9.69 -26.09 -3.14
N PRO A 69 8.39 -25.88 -3.35
CA PRO A 69 7.55 -26.84 -4.04
C PRO A 69 7.90 -26.94 -5.54
N ASN A 70 7.31 -27.92 -6.21
CA ASN A 70 7.21 -27.92 -7.67
C ASN A 70 6.06 -27.01 -8.12
N LEU A 71 6.27 -26.25 -9.19
CA LEU A 71 5.23 -25.61 -9.98
C LEU A 71 4.77 -26.61 -11.05
N VAL A 72 3.52 -27.04 -10.96
CA VAL A 72 2.92 -28.10 -11.81
C VAL A 72 1.74 -27.62 -12.64
N GLY A 73 1.35 -26.34 -12.50
CA GLY A 73 0.25 -25.74 -13.24
C GLY A 73 0.32 -24.21 -13.21
N ASP A 74 -0.74 -23.55 -13.66
CA ASP A 74 -0.84 -22.09 -13.59
C ASP A 74 -1.21 -21.64 -12.17
N ALA A 75 -0.30 -20.85 -11.59
CA ALA A 75 -0.43 -20.28 -10.26
C ALA A 75 -1.29 -19.01 -10.24
N HIS A 76 -1.62 -18.43 -11.39
CA HIS A 76 -2.46 -17.24 -11.45
C HIS A 76 -3.93 -17.59 -11.25
N VAL A 77 -4.65 -16.67 -10.63
CA VAL A 77 -6.09 -16.72 -10.43
C VAL A 77 -6.69 -15.37 -10.74
N THR A 78 -7.96 -15.35 -11.15
CA THR A 78 -8.73 -14.11 -11.16
C THR A 78 -8.79 -13.58 -9.74
N PHE A 79 -8.36 -12.33 -9.54
CA PHE A 79 -8.28 -11.73 -8.22
C PHE A 79 -9.66 -11.72 -7.54
N ASN A 80 -9.72 -12.30 -6.34
CA ASN A 80 -10.87 -12.27 -5.45
C ASN A 80 -10.35 -12.00 -4.02
N PRO A 81 -10.74 -10.88 -3.37
CA PRO A 81 -10.29 -10.56 -2.01
C PRO A 81 -10.60 -11.64 -0.97
N LEU A 82 -11.64 -12.45 -1.18
CA LEU A 82 -12.04 -13.55 -0.29
C LEU A 82 -11.43 -14.90 -0.70
N GLY A 83 -10.78 -14.94 -1.87
CA GLY A 83 -10.18 -16.12 -2.45
C GLY A 83 -8.67 -16.22 -2.17
N PRO A 84 -8.03 -17.26 -2.72
CA PRO A 84 -6.57 -17.35 -2.70
C PRO A 84 -5.96 -16.29 -3.64
N TYR A 85 -4.77 -15.79 -3.30
CA TYR A 85 -4.01 -14.87 -4.16
C TYR A 85 -3.23 -15.60 -5.26
N LEU A 86 -2.83 -16.84 -5.00
CA LEU A 86 -2.23 -17.76 -5.95
C LEU A 86 -2.98 -19.09 -5.91
N ASN A 87 -3.11 -19.76 -7.04
CA ASN A 87 -3.76 -21.07 -7.13
C ASN A 87 -2.98 -22.11 -6.30
N PRO A 88 -3.52 -22.64 -5.19
CA PRO A 88 -2.81 -23.62 -4.38
C PRO A 88 -2.54 -24.93 -5.13
N ALA A 89 -3.41 -25.31 -6.07
CA ALA A 89 -3.27 -26.53 -6.86
C ALA A 89 -2.16 -26.46 -7.92
N ALA A 90 -1.59 -25.27 -8.15
CA ALA A 90 -0.44 -25.11 -9.04
C ALA A 90 0.87 -25.59 -8.39
N PHE A 91 0.86 -25.86 -7.08
CA PHE A 91 2.03 -26.25 -6.33
C PHE A 91 1.91 -27.69 -5.84
N ALA A 92 2.98 -28.46 -6.00
CA ALA A 92 3.06 -29.84 -5.50
C ALA A 92 4.33 -30.04 -4.69
N GLN A 93 4.26 -30.95 -3.71
CA GLN A 93 5.46 -31.38 -3.00
C GLN A 93 6.40 -32.13 -3.96
N PRO A 94 7.70 -31.84 -3.98
CA PRO A 94 8.68 -32.63 -4.72
C PRO A 94 8.84 -34.03 -4.11
N LEU A 95 9.50 -34.95 -4.84
CA LEU A 95 9.82 -36.26 -4.27
C LEU A 95 10.72 -36.10 -3.03
N PRO A 96 10.58 -36.95 -2.00
CA PRO A 96 11.45 -36.91 -0.83
C PRO A 96 12.93 -37.02 -1.24
N GLY A 97 13.79 -36.22 -0.60
CA GLY A 97 15.23 -36.15 -0.92
C GLY A 97 15.55 -35.35 -2.18
N THR A 98 14.58 -34.61 -2.74
CA THR A 98 14.78 -33.80 -3.96
C THR A 98 14.42 -32.33 -3.74
N TYR A 99 15.04 -31.46 -4.53
CA TYR A 99 14.68 -30.05 -4.60
C TYR A 99 13.47 -29.85 -5.52
N GLY A 100 12.63 -28.88 -5.18
CA GLY A 100 11.57 -28.44 -6.09
C GLY A 100 12.07 -27.64 -7.29
N ASN A 101 11.26 -27.60 -8.33
CA ASN A 101 11.55 -26.88 -9.57
C ASN A 101 11.16 -25.39 -9.53
N LEU A 102 10.41 -24.93 -8.51
CA LEU A 102 10.00 -23.54 -8.40
C LEU A 102 11.22 -22.65 -8.16
N ARG A 103 11.38 -21.62 -8.99
CA ARG A 103 12.44 -20.65 -8.82
C ARG A 103 12.16 -19.74 -7.64
N ARG A 104 13.23 -19.25 -7.02
CA ARG A 104 13.17 -18.23 -5.98
C ARG A 104 12.47 -16.97 -6.52
N ASN A 105 11.55 -16.42 -5.73
CA ASN A 105 10.94 -15.11 -5.97
C ASN A 105 10.22 -15.01 -7.33
N THR A 106 9.51 -16.09 -7.72
CA THR A 106 8.85 -16.18 -9.04
C THR A 106 7.64 -15.25 -9.15
N PHE A 107 6.84 -15.15 -8.09
CA PHE A 107 5.59 -14.36 -8.08
C PHE A 107 5.81 -13.00 -7.43
N SER A 108 4.90 -12.06 -7.67
CA SER A 108 4.84 -10.78 -6.96
C SER A 108 3.62 -10.76 -6.05
N GLY A 109 3.73 -10.13 -4.88
CA GLY A 109 2.61 -9.88 -3.98
C GLY A 109 1.74 -8.71 -4.43
N PRO A 110 0.73 -8.34 -3.61
CA PRO A 110 -0.07 -7.15 -3.85
C PRO A 110 0.79 -5.89 -3.91
N GLY A 111 0.43 -4.99 -4.81
CA GLY A 111 1.02 -3.65 -4.87
C GLY A 111 0.46 -2.73 -3.80
N LEU A 112 0.99 -1.52 -3.75
CA LEU A 112 0.51 -0.43 -2.93
C LEU A 112 0.03 0.69 -3.85
N ASN A 113 -1.15 1.21 -3.53
CA ASN A 113 -1.76 2.35 -4.17
C ASN A 113 -2.31 3.25 -3.06
N ASP A 114 -1.57 4.34 -2.79
CA ASP A 114 -1.83 5.19 -1.65
C ASP A 114 -1.79 6.68 -2.02
N PHE A 115 -2.74 7.41 -1.44
CA PHE A 115 -3.00 8.82 -1.73
C PHE A 115 -3.30 9.56 -0.44
N ASP A 116 -2.30 10.29 0.04
CA ASP A 116 -2.42 11.14 1.22
C ASP A 116 -2.55 12.59 0.78
N MET A 117 -3.54 13.31 1.32
CA MET A 117 -3.83 14.67 0.93
C MET A 117 -4.14 15.55 2.14
N SER A 118 -3.73 16.80 2.08
CA SER A 118 -4.02 17.82 3.10
C SER A 118 -4.62 19.05 2.44
N PHE A 119 -5.72 19.53 2.99
CA PHE A 119 -6.37 20.77 2.60
C PHE A 119 -6.19 21.79 3.72
N VAL A 120 -5.57 22.92 3.41
CA VAL A 120 -5.32 24.00 4.33
C VAL A 120 -6.09 25.23 3.86
N LYS A 121 -6.84 25.85 4.76
CA LYS A 121 -7.49 27.14 4.54
C LYS A 121 -6.95 28.13 5.56
N SER A 122 -6.37 29.21 5.07
CA SER A 122 -5.92 30.33 5.91
C SER A 122 -6.82 31.54 5.69
N GLN A 123 -7.33 32.12 6.76
CA GLN A 123 -8.20 33.29 6.67
C GLN A 123 -7.87 34.27 7.80
N GLN A 124 -7.56 35.51 7.41
CA GLN A 124 -7.51 36.60 8.36
C GLN A 124 -8.94 36.91 8.82
N ILE A 125 -9.18 36.82 10.12
CA ILE A 125 -10.49 37.04 10.74
C ILE A 125 -10.58 38.43 11.39
N SER A 126 -9.46 39.02 11.78
CA SER A 126 -9.35 40.42 12.23
C SER A 126 -7.96 40.98 11.94
N ARG A 127 -7.65 42.21 12.38
CA ARG A 127 -6.35 42.85 12.06
C ARG A 127 -5.16 42.02 12.52
N ASP A 128 -5.25 41.44 13.70
CA ASP A 128 -4.14 40.73 14.34
C ASP A 128 -4.33 39.21 14.27
N TRP A 129 -5.55 38.73 14.03
CA TRP A 129 -5.87 37.30 14.15
C TRP A 129 -6.00 36.58 12.80
N TRP A 130 -5.29 35.45 12.68
CA TRP A 130 -5.36 34.51 11.56
C TRP A 130 -5.89 33.16 12.00
N LEU A 131 -6.89 32.65 11.28
CA LEU A 131 -7.40 31.29 11.45
C LEU A 131 -6.82 30.40 10.36
N ARG A 132 -6.21 29.29 10.75
CA ARG A 132 -5.74 28.23 9.87
C ARG A 132 -6.50 26.94 10.17
N LEU A 133 -7.26 26.46 9.19
CA LEU A 133 -7.95 25.18 9.25
C LEU A 133 -7.20 24.19 8.37
N ARG A 134 -6.95 22.99 8.89
CA ARG A 134 -6.35 21.90 8.14
C ARG A 134 -7.19 20.64 8.25
N ALA A 135 -7.42 19.99 7.11
CA ALA A 135 -7.96 18.66 7.03
C ALA A 135 -6.93 17.75 6.34
N GLU A 136 -6.46 16.71 7.05
CA GLU A 136 -5.52 15.72 6.54
C GLU A 136 -6.26 14.39 6.33
N PHE A 137 -6.09 13.80 5.14
CA PHE A 137 -6.67 12.54 4.73
C PHE A 137 -5.53 11.60 4.38
N PHE A 138 -5.45 10.49 5.11
CA PHE A 138 -4.56 9.38 4.78
C PHE A 138 -5.37 8.33 4.04
N ASN A 139 -4.89 7.86 2.89
CA ASN A 139 -5.65 7.02 1.96
C ASN A 139 -7.02 7.63 1.62
N ILE A 140 -7.04 8.81 1.00
CA ILE A 140 -8.27 9.59 0.74
C ILE A 140 -9.34 8.81 -0.04
N TRP A 141 -8.92 7.95 -0.96
CA TRP A 141 -9.80 7.09 -1.76
C TRP A 141 -10.30 5.85 -1.04
N ASN A 142 -9.78 5.57 0.16
CA ASN A 142 -10.06 4.37 0.93
C ASN A 142 -9.80 3.09 0.12
N HIS A 143 -8.70 3.08 -0.64
CA HIS A 143 -8.28 1.91 -1.42
C HIS A 143 -7.66 0.85 -0.48
N PRO A 144 -8.15 -0.41 -0.50
CA PRO A 144 -7.55 -1.46 0.31
C PRO A 144 -6.15 -1.83 -0.19
N ASN A 145 -5.16 -1.70 0.69
CA ASN A 145 -3.78 -2.08 0.42
C ASN A 145 -3.45 -3.35 1.21
N PHE A 146 -3.29 -4.48 0.52
CA PHE A 146 -3.09 -5.78 1.16
C PHE A 146 -1.61 -6.07 1.45
N ALA A 147 -1.34 -6.73 2.57
CA ALA A 147 -0.05 -7.34 2.83
C ALA A 147 0.16 -8.56 1.93
N SER A 148 1.41 -9.02 1.82
CA SER A 148 1.70 -10.27 1.12
C SER A 148 1.03 -11.46 1.84
N PRO A 149 0.50 -12.44 1.09
CA PRO A 149 -0.06 -13.66 1.70
C PRO A 149 1.04 -14.48 2.38
N SER A 150 0.64 -15.43 3.23
CA SER A 150 1.56 -16.48 3.69
C SER A 150 2.15 -17.22 2.49
N THR A 151 3.47 -17.28 2.40
CA THR A 151 4.19 -17.96 1.32
C THR A 151 4.57 -19.41 1.69
N THR A 152 4.05 -19.94 2.79
CA THR A 152 4.23 -21.36 3.13
C THR A 152 3.39 -22.23 2.21
N PHE A 153 3.98 -23.27 1.65
CA PHE A 153 3.27 -24.28 0.88
C PHE A 153 2.10 -24.88 1.70
N GLY A 154 0.93 -24.97 1.09
CA GLY A 154 -0.29 -25.45 1.75
C GLY A 154 -1.06 -24.38 2.56
N SER A 155 -0.57 -23.14 2.65
CA SER A 155 -1.25 -22.05 3.39
C SER A 155 -2.58 -21.59 2.76
N GLY A 156 -2.81 -21.93 1.50
CA GLY A 156 -3.92 -21.42 0.70
C GLY A 156 -3.74 -20.00 0.17
N PHE A 157 -2.59 -19.35 0.44
CA PHE A 157 -2.17 -18.07 -0.15
C PHE A 157 -3.20 -16.92 -0.02
N ARG A 158 -3.98 -16.87 1.06
CA ARG A 158 -5.02 -15.85 1.26
C ARG A 158 -4.43 -14.51 1.73
N LEU A 159 -5.06 -13.41 1.30
CA LEU A 159 -4.78 -12.07 1.82
C LEU A 159 -5.63 -11.86 3.08
N THR A 160 -4.98 -11.71 4.23
CA THR A 160 -5.68 -11.64 5.53
C THR A 160 -5.35 -10.39 6.34
N SER A 161 -4.42 -9.56 5.87
CA SER A 161 -3.97 -8.36 6.57
C SER A 161 -3.59 -7.25 5.59
N THR A 162 -3.47 -6.04 6.11
CA THR A 162 -2.82 -4.91 5.45
C THR A 162 -1.39 -4.72 6.00
N PRO A 163 -0.47 -4.07 5.26
CA PRO A 163 0.94 -3.95 5.67
C PRO A 163 1.14 -3.16 6.98
N ASP A 164 0.15 -2.39 7.39
CA ASP A 164 0.20 -1.50 8.55
C ASP A 164 -0.08 -2.22 9.89
N SER A 165 0.61 -3.34 10.12
CA SER A 165 0.45 -4.12 11.36
C SER A 165 1.07 -3.43 12.59
N PHE A 166 1.78 -2.29 12.41
CA PHE A 166 2.61 -1.68 13.45
C PHE A 166 2.35 -0.17 13.72
N ASN A 167 1.62 0.60 12.87
CA ASN A 167 1.26 1.99 13.22
C ASN A 167 0.00 2.50 12.47
N PRO A 168 -1.21 2.30 13.03
CA PRO A 168 -2.52 2.53 12.37
C PRO A 168 -2.83 3.96 11.89
N TYR A 169 -1.92 4.90 12.07
CA TYR A 169 -2.09 6.32 11.75
C TYR A 169 -1.11 6.85 10.69
N PHE A 170 0.03 6.19 10.46
CA PHE A 170 1.12 6.72 9.60
C PHE A 170 1.85 5.65 8.78
N GLY A 171 1.29 4.45 8.65
CA GLY A 171 1.84 3.35 7.87
C GLY A 171 1.29 3.27 6.45
N ASN A 172 2.08 2.72 5.52
CA ASN A 172 1.60 2.43 4.17
C ASN A 172 0.48 1.37 4.21
N GLY A 173 -0.69 1.73 3.69
CA GLY A 173 -1.81 0.79 3.51
C GLY A 173 -2.77 0.65 4.68
N SER A 174 -2.85 1.63 5.58
CA SER A 174 -3.93 1.75 6.56
C SER A 174 -5.30 1.99 5.88
N PRO A 175 -6.43 1.69 6.57
CA PRO A 175 -7.73 2.23 6.21
C PRO A 175 -7.71 3.78 6.20
N ARG A 176 -8.71 4.39 5.56
CA ARG A 176 -8.78 5.86 5.52
C ARG A 176 -8.84 6.46 6.92
N ASN A 177 -7.90 7.36 7.21
CA ASN A 177 -7.88 8.17 8.43
C ASN A 177 -8.04 9.64 8.09
N VAL A 178 -8.74 10.39 8.95
CA VAL A 178 -8.97 11.82 8.77
C VAL A 178 -8.60 12.56 10.05
N GLN A 179 -7.80 13.61 9.91
CA GLN A 179 -7.42 14.49 11.01
C GLN A 179 -7.83 15.92 10.70
N LEU A 180 -8.38 16.61 11.69
CA LEU A 180 -8.81 18.00 11.59
C LEU A 180 -8.03 18.82 12.62
N VAL A 181 -7.46 19.93 12.18
CA VAL A 181 -6.68 20.84 13.01
C VAL A 181 -7.18 22.27 12.78
N ALA A 182 -7.33 23.01 13.86
CA ALA A 182 -7.61 24.44 13.84
C ALA A 182 -6.53 25.15 14.66
N GLU A 183 -5.90 26.15 14.07
CA GLU A 183 -4.85 26.95 14.67
C GLU A 183 -5.22 28.43 14.56
N LEU A 184 -5.00 29.16 15.65
CA LEU A 184 -5.29 30.58 15.76
C LEU A 184 -3.96 31.29 16.04
N GLU A 185 -3.53 32.15 15.12
CA GLU A 185 -2.28 32.90 15.16
C GLU A 185 -2.60 34.39 15.43
N PHE A 186 -1.75 35.06 16.20
CA PHE A 186 -1.84 36.49 16.57
C PHE A 186 -0.62 37.29 16.07
#